data_AF-P79474-F1
#
_entry.id   AF-P79474-F1
#
_cell.length_a   1.000
_cell.length_b   1.000
_cell.length_c   1.000
_cell.angle_alpha   90.00
_cell.angle_beta   90.00
_cell.angle_gamma   90.00
#
_symmetry.space_group_name_H-M   'P 1'
#
loop_
_entity.id
_entity.type
_entity.pdbx_description
1 polymer ?
#
loop_
_entity_poly.entity_id
_entity_poly.type
_entity_poly.pdbx_seq_one_letter_code
_entity_poly.pdbx_strand_id
1 'polypeptide(L)' 'PDAKYWNSQKDFMEQKRAEVDTVCRHNYGVFESFTVQRR' A
#
# COMPACT_ATOMS: atom_id res chain seq x y z
N PRO A 1 4.63 5.39 -21.75
CA PRO A 1 5.52 6.31 -21.00
C PRO A 1 4.75 6.91 -19.84
N ASP A 2 4.33 6.02 -18.94
CA ASP A 2 3.16 6.29 -18.09
C ASP A 2 3.63 6.58 -16.66
N ALA A 3 4.76 5.99 -16.26
CA ALA A 3 5.43 6.29 -14.99
C ALA A 3 5.78 7.77 -14.83
N LYS A 4 6.29 8.45 -15.88
CA LYS A 4 6.59 9.89 -15.81
C LYS A 4 5.33 10.73 -15.61
N TYR A 5 4.23 10.36 -16.25
CA TYR A 5 2.93 11.03 -16.12
C TYR A 5 2.34 10.83 -14.72
N TRP A 6 2.33 9.60 -14.20
CA TRP A 6 1.86 9.31 -12.84
C TRP A 6 2.74 9.96 -11.77
N ASN A 7 4.06 9.93 -11.93
CA ASN A 7 4.99 10.58 -11.00
C ASN A 7 4.89 12.11 -11.03
N SER A 8 4.35 12.71 -12.10
CA SER A 8 4.10 14.15 -12.16
C SER A 8 2.84 14.58 -11.38
N GLN A 9 1.94 13.63 -11.09
CA GLN A 9 0.70 13.87 -10.34
C GLN A 9 0.92 13.58 -8.85
N LYS A 10 1.50 14.55 -8.15
CA LYS A 10 1.87 14.41 -6.72
C LYS A 10 0.71 14.01 -5.82
N ASP A 11 -0.41 14.71 -5.88
CA ASP A 11 -1.56 14.48 -4.98
C ASP A 11 -2.13 13.06 -5.14
N PHE A 12 -2.21 12.59 -6.38
CA PHE A 12 -2.63 11.23 -6.69
C PHE A 12 -1.66 10.19 -6.10
N MET A 13 -0.35 10.41 -6.26
CA MET A 13 0.66 9.49 -5.72
C MET A 13 0.71 9.50 -4.19
N GLU A 14 0.46 10.65 -3.55
CA GLU A 14 0.36 10.76 -2.10
C GLU A 14 -0.87 10.05 -1.55
N GLN A 15 -2.04 10.23 -2.18
CA GLN A 15 -3.25 9.50 -1.83
C GLN A 15 -3.04 7.98 -1.96
N LYS A 16 -2.44 7.52 -3.07
CA LYS A 16 -2.17 6.09 -3.28
C LYS A 16 -1.18 5.53 -2.26
N ARG A 17 -0.16 6.29 -1.85
CA ARG A 17 0.76 5.89 -0.78
C ARG A 17 0.05 5.77 0.57
N ALA A 18 -0.81 6.72 0.89
CA ALA A 18 -1.60 6.68 2.14
C ALA A 18 -2.58 5.50 2.16
N GLU A 19 -3.25 5.23 1.03
CA GLU A 19 -4.11 4.05 0.87
C GLU A 19 -3.34 2.75 1.10
N VAL A 20 -2.17 2.62 0.47
CA VAL A 20 -1.31 1.43 0.62
C VAL A 20 -0.86 1.24 2.06
N ASP A 21 -0.35 2.28 2.73
CA ASP A 21 0.09 2.15 4.13
C ASP A 21 -1.06 1.73 5.05
N THR A 22 -2.26 2.31 4.85
CA THR A 22 -3.44 2.00 5.65
C THR A 22 -3.92 0.56 5.42
N VAL A 23 -4.12 0.18 4.16
CA VAL A 23 -4.69 -1.12 3.79
C VAL A 23 -3.69 -2.24 4.04
N CYS A 24 -2.42 -2.07 3.66
CA CYS A 24 -1.42 -3.11 3.85
C CYS A 24 -1.13 -3.34 5.32
N ARG A 25 -1.03 -2.28 6.15
CA ARG A 25 -0.82 -2.46 7.59
C ARG A 25 -2.03 -3.09 8.26
N HIS A 26 -3.25 -2.67 7.90
CA HIS A 26 -4.48 -3.27 8.40
C HIS A 26 -4.55 -4.76 8.05
N ASN A 27 -4.38 -5.09 6.76
CA ASN A 27 -4.44 -6.46 6.30
C ASN A 27 -3.30 -7.31 6.87
N TYR A 28 -2.09 -6.77 6.97
CA TYR A 28 -0.99 -7.48 7.62
C TYR A 28 -1.34 -7.82 9.07
N GLY A 29 -1.85 -6.88 9.87
CA GLY A 29 -2.26 -7.19 11.25
C GLY A 29 -3.40 -8.22 11.34
N VAL A 30 -4.37 -8.18 10.42
CA VAL A 30 -5.47 -9.15 10.37
C VAL A 30 -4.97 -10.55 10.00
N PHE A 31 -4.11 -10.65 8.98
CA PHE A 31 -3.66 -11.92 8.43
C PHE A 31 -2.37 -12.45 9.05
N GLU A 32 -1.61 -11.66 9.80
CA GLU A 32 -0.32 -12.04 10.41
C GLU A 32 -0.44 -13.33 11.23
N SER A 33 -1.51 -13.47 12.02
CA SER A 33 -1.81 -14.68 12.79
C SER A 33 -2.04 -15.93 11.93
N PHE A 34 -2.57 -15.76 10.71
CA PHE A 34 -2.86 -16.85 9.78
C PHE A 34 -1.70 -17.13 8.82
N THR A 35 -0.98 -16.11 8.35
CA THR A 35 0.01 -16.23 7.27
C THR A 35 1.45 -16.21 7.76
N VAL A 36 1.77 -15.46 8.82
CA VAL A 36 3.15 -15.24 9.29
C VAL A 36 3.49 -16.14 10.48
N GLN A 37 2.58 -16.29 11.44
CA GLN A 37 2.81 -17.10 12.65
C GLN A 37 2.72 -18.62 12.41
N ARG A 38 2.32 -19.07 11.21
CA ARG A 38 2.23 -20.50 10.85
C ARG A 38 3.56 -21.10 10.35
N ARG A 39 4.69 -20.58 10.80
CA ARG A 39 6.04 -21.06 10.41
C ARG A 39 6.75 -21.73 11.57
#